data_AF-A0A7J6PIE9-F1
#
_entry.id   AF-A0A7J6PIE9-F1
#
_cell.length_a   1.000
_cell.length_b   1.000
_cell.length_c   1.000
_cell.angle_alpha   90.00
_cell.angle_beta   90.00
_cell.angle_gamma   90.00
#
_symmetry.space_group_name_H-M   'P 1'
#
loop_
_entity.id
_entity.type
_entity.pdbx_description
1 polymer ?
#
loop_
_entity_poly.entity_id
_entity_poly.type
_entity_poly.pdbx_seq_one_letter_code
_entity_poly.pdbx_strand_id
1 'polypeptide(L)'
;MTISGPTFRVADSIPVGGFVHVTILAEPFVIFHVREGEYYAIQTPCAACFSPSTFTKHPVDLEALTVRCEKGGHVVNLTDGTAVEGGLGQISAKVWGVEGDGVYAEVPEALSDWAEWTLVDRSNVAKDVDSFVFEVPKGIRREDLL
;
A
#
# COMPACT_ATOMS: atom_id res chain seq x y z
N MET A 1 -21.03 17.26 1.47
CA MET A 1 -20.27 16.96 2.70
C MET A 1 -19.24 15.93 2.28
N THR A 2 -17.99 16.31 2.09
CA THR A 2 -16.94 15.35 1.77
C THR A 2 -16.52 14.73 3.08
N ILE A 3 -16.93 13.49 3.32
CA ILE A 3 -16.50 12.73 4.50
C ILE A 3 -15.02 12.43 4.24
N SER A 4 -14.13 13.13 4.96
CA SER A 4 -12.69 12.89 4.86
C SER A 4 -12.37 11.56 5.51
N GLY A 5 -11.63 10.69 4.83
CA GLY A 5 -11.16 9.43 5.40
C GLY A 5 -10.19 9.67 6.57
N PRO A 6 -9.90 8.64 7.39
CA PRO A 6 -8.89 8.77 8.44
C PRO A 6 -7.51 9.09 7.83
N THR A 7 -6.80 9.99 8.49
CA THR A 7 -5.48 10.49 8.05
C THR A 7 -4.38 9.94 8.97
N PHE A 8 -3.27 9.50 8.38
CA PHE A 8 -2.15 8.88 9.08
C PHE A 8 -0.84 9.57 8.70
N ARG A 9 0.02 9.86 9.68
CA ARG A 9 1.41 10.26 9.43
C ARG A 9 2.20 9.01 9.05
N VAL A 10 2.87 9.06 7.90
CA VAL A 10 3.46 7.88 7.23
C VAL A 10 4.97 7.97 7.08
N ALA A 11 5.55 9.18 7.11
CA ALA A 11 7.00 9.39 7.13
C ALA A 11 7.33 10.79 7.67
N ASP A 12 8.56 10.97 8.18
CA ASP A 12 9.09 12.30 8.51
C ASP A 12 9.38 13.13 7.25
N SER A 13 9.88 12.47 6.20
CA SER A 13 10.09 13.06 4.87
C SER A 13 10.31 11.95 3.84
N ILE A 14 10.07 12.27 2.57
CA ILE A 14 10.43 11.43 1.43
C ILE A 14 11.16 12.36 0.45
N PRO A 15 12.38 12.07 0.00
CA PRO A 15 13.05 12.91 -0.99
C PRO A 15 12.29 12.89 -2.33
N VAL A 16 12.36 13.98 -3.11
CA VAL A 16 11.79 14.00 -4.47
C VAL A 16 12.42 12.90 -5.31
N GLY A 17 11.58 12.17 -6.03
CA GLY A 17 11.99 10.97 -6.75
C GLY A 17 12.32 9.81 -5.82
N GLY A 18 11.86 9.82 -4.57
CA GLY A 18 11.99 8.74 -3.60
C GLY A 18 10.66 8.03 -3.31
N PHE A 19 10.73 6.95 -2.54
CA PHE A 19 9.54 6.22 -2.08
C PHE A 19 9.75 5.61 -0.69
N VAL A 20 8.65 5.27 -0.03
CA VAL A 20 8.63 4.53 1.24
C VAL A 20 7.52 3.50 1.24
N HIS A 21 7.78 2.34 1.84
CA HIS A 21 6.75 1.34 2.12
C HIS A 21 6.19 1.57 3.51
N VAL A 22 4.87 1.59 3.61
CA VAL A 22 4.15 1.83 4.87
C VAL A 22 3.00 0.86 5.00
N THR A 23 2.48 0.73 6.21
CA THR A 23 1.25 -0.01 6.47
C THR A 23 0.21 0.96 6.99
N ILE A 24 -0.90 1.09 6.26
CA ILE A 24 -2.02 1.95 6.64
C ILE A 24 -3.20 1.01 6.92
N LEU A 25 -3.74 1.04 8.14
CA LEU A 25 -4.86 0.18 8.53
C LEU A 25 -4.64 -1.32 8.26
N ALA A 26 -3.44 -1.82 8.58
CA ALA A 26 -2.99 -3.19 8.31
C ALA A 26 -2.81 -3.57 6.82
N GLU A 27 -3.01 -2.63 5.90
CA GLU A 27 -2.79 -2.82 4.46
C GLU A 27 -1.47 -2.20 4.01
N PRO A 28 -0.65 -2.90 3.22
CA PRO A 28 0.64 -2.39 2.81
C PRO A 28 0.52 -1.45 1.60
N PHE A 29 1.11 -0.27 1.69
CA PHE A 29 1.18 0.74 0.63
C PHE A 29 2.63 1.08 0.29
N VAL A 30 2.83 1.57 -0.92
CA VAL A 30 4.02 2.33 -1.30
C VAL A 30 3.60 3.77 -1.55
N ILE A 31 4.39 4.70 -1.04
CA ILE A 31 4.20 6.14 -1.23
C ILE A 31 5.36 6.68 -2.05
N PHE A 32 5.05 7.37 -3.14
CA PHE A 32 6.00 8.03 -4.03
C PHE A 32 5.95 9.54 -3.82
N HIS A 33 7.11 10.18 -3.75
CA HIS A 33 7.23 11.64 -3.88
C HIS A 33 7.73 11.93 -5.31
N VAL A 34 6.82 12.32 -6.19
CA VAL A 34 7.06 12.40 -7.64
C VAL A 34 7.70 13.73 -8.03
N ARG A 35 7.17 14.84 -7.50
CA ARG A 35 7.67 16.20 -7.65
C ARG A 35 7.39 16.96 -6.36
N GLU A 36 7.96 18.15 -6.20
CA GLU A 36 7.73 19.00 -5.02
C GLU A 36 6.23 19.16 -4.73
N GLY A 37 5.79 18.66 -3.57
CA GLY A 37 4.39 18.70 -3.15
C GLY A 37 3.46 17.66 -3.81
N GLU A 38 3.95 16.87 -4.75
CA GLU A 38 3.19 15.83 -5.47
C GLU A 38 3.53 14.43 -4.94
N TYR A 39 2.60 13.86 -4.18
CA TYR A 39 2.73 12.55 -3.58
C TYR A 39 1.61 11.62 -4.03
N TYR A 40 1.92 10.34 -4.20
CA TYR A 40 0.96 9.32 -4.61
C TYR A 40 1.16 8.04 -3.81
N ALA A 41 0.06 7.40 -3.39
CA ALA A 41 0.10 6.11 -2.72
C ALA A 41 -0.69 5.06 -3.48
N ILE A 42 -0.11 3.88 -3.60
CA ILE A 42 -0.72 2.71 -4.22
C ILE A 42 -0.55 1.49 -3.31
N GLN A 43 -1.62 0.71 -3.18
CA GLN A 43 -1.63 -0.54 -2.44
C GLN A 43 -0.61 -1.52 -3.03
N THR A 44 -0.02 -2.32 -2.16
CA THR A 44 0.89 -3.42 -2.49
C THR A 44 0.43 -4.69 -1.78
N PRO A 45 0.76 -5.89 -2.27
CA PRO A 45 1.44 -6.21 -3.54
C PRO A 45 0.57 -5.88 -4.77
N CYS A 46 1.08 -6.14 -5.98
CA CYS A 46 0.26 -6.01 -7.21
C CYS A 46 -0.97 -6.92 -7.09
N ALA A 47 -2.20 -6.41 -7.16
CA ALA A 47 -3.39 -7.26 -7.12
C ALA A 47 -3.44 -8.28 -8.28
N ALA A 48 -2.84 -7.96 -9.43
CA ALA A 48 -2.88 -8.84 -10.59
C ALA A 48 -1.88 -10.02 -10.53
N CYS A 49 -0.76 -9.92 -9.81
CA CYS A 49 0.21 -11.02 -9.70
C CYS A 49 0.64 -11.39 -8.28
N PHE A 50 0.09 -10.72 -7.26
CA PHE A 50 0.40 -10.91 -5.84
C PHE A 50 1.90 -10.93 -5.50
N SER A 51 2.70 -10.19 -6.28
CA SER A 51 4.15 -10.19 -6.11
C SER A 51 4.57 -9.24 -4.98
N PRO A 52 5.37 -9.70 -4.00
CA PRO A 52 5.88 -8.84 -2.93
C PRO A 52 6.92 -7.82 -3.42
N SER A 53 7.55 -8.05 -4.58
CA SER A 53 8.56 -7.15 -5.16
C SER A 53 8.00 -6.08 -6.11
N THR A 54 6.68 -5.91 -6.15
CA THR A 54 5.96 -5.24 -7.25
C THR A 54 6.42 -3.82 -7.61
N PHE A 55 6.65 -2.93 -6.64
CA PHE A 55 6.96 -1.51 -6.89
C PHE A 55 8.22 -1.05 -6.15
N THR A 56 9.29 -1.84 -6.24
CA THR A 56 10.46 -1.70 -5.35
C THR A 56 11.67 -0.96 -5.96
N LYS A 57 11.63 -0.54 -7.23
CA LYS A 57 12.80 0.04 -7.94
C LYS A 57 12.49 1.21 -8.89
N HIS A 58 11.73 2.21 -8.46
CA HIS A 58 11.37 3.39 -9.29
C HIS A 58 10.84 3.10 -10.71
N PRO A 59 9.74 2.36 -10.86
CA PRO A 59 9.08 2.19 -12.16
C PRO A 59 8.00 3.26 -12.41
N VAL A 60 8.16 4.47 -11.85
CA VAL A 60 7.19 5.56 -12.04
C VAL A 60 7.49 6.29 -13.34
N ASP A 61 6.56 6.22 -14.29
CA ASP A 61 6.52 7.10 -15.45
C ASP A 61 5.91 8.43 -15.01
N LEU A 62 6.73 9.49 -14.96
CA LEU A 62 6.32 10.82 -14.50
C LEU A 62 5.48 11.59 -15.52
N GLU A 63 5.50 11.19 -16.80
CA GLU A 63 4.67 11.81 -17.83
C GLU A 63 3.27 11.23 -17.80
N ALA A 64 3.17 9.90 -17.72
CA ALA A 64 1.90 9.20 -17.65
C ALA A 64 1.31 9.14 -16.23
N LEU A 65 2.09 9.49 -15.20
CA LEU A 65 1.77 9.27 -13.78
C LEU A 65 1.31 7.83 -13.53
N THR A 66 2.09 6.88 -14.03
CA THR A 66 1.82 5.45 -13.87
C THR A 66 2.98 4.74 -13.19
N VAL A 67 2.68 3.59 -12.61
CA VAL A 67 3.67 2.71 -12.01
C VAL A 67 3.56 1.31 -12.63
N ARG A 68 4.71 0.75 -13.02
CA ARG A 68 4.78 -0.60 -13.60
C ARG A 68 5.21 -1.63 -12.56
N CYS A 69 4.49 -2.74 -12.48
CA CYS A 69 4.89 -3.91 -11.72
C CYS A 69 6.11 -4.58 -12.37
N GLU A 70 7.24 -4.67 -11.67
CA GLU A 70 8.50 -5.23 -12.22
C GLU A 70 8.34 -6.70 -12.67
N LYS A 71 7.56 -7.50 -11.94
CA LYS A 71 7.39 -8.93 -12.22
C LYS A 71 6.34 -9.22 -13.30
N GLY A 72 5.19 -8.56 -13.21
CA GLY A 72 4.03 -8.85 -14.06
C GLY A 72 3.90 -7.94 -15.28
N GLY A 73 4.66 -6.84 -15.33
CA GLY A 73 4.54 -5.84 -16.39
C GLY A 73 3.26 -4.99 -16.32
N HIS A 74 2.36 -5.24 -15.36
CA HIS A 74 1.10 -4.51 -15.22
C HIS A 74 1.33 -3.03 -14.90
N VAL A 75 0.52 -2.16 -15.49
CA VAL A 75 0.63 -0.70 -15.31
C VAL A 75 -0.61 -0.18 -14.61
N VAL A 76 -0.39 0.64 -13.59
CA VAL A 76 -1.44 1.23 -12.76
C VAL A 76 -1.28 2.75 -12.74
N ASN A 77 -2.38 3.49 -12.85
CA ASN A 77 -2.40 4.93 -12.71
C ASN A 77 -2.20 5.31 -11.23
N LEU A 78 -1.24 6.19 -10.94
CA LEU A 78 -0.95 6.63 -9.57
C LEU A 78 -2.02 7.55 -8.97
N THR A 79 -2.80 8.23 -9.80
CA THR A 79 -3.79 9.22 -9.37
C THR A 79 -5.01 8.57 -8.74
N ASP A 80 -5.48 7.47 -9.32
CA ASP A 80 -6.73 6.81 -8.92
C ASP A 80 -6.59 5.30 -8.69
N GLY A 81 -5.45 4.70 -9.05
CA GLY A 81 -5.22 3.26 -8.91
C GLY A 81 -5.84 2.42 -10.03
N THR A 82 -6.38 3.04 -11.08
CA THR A 82 -6.98 2.29 -12.20
C THR A 82 -5.91 1.52 -13.00
N ALA A 83 -6.29 0.34 -13.51
CA ALA A 83 -5.43 -0.44 -14.38
C ALA A 83 -5.32 0.22 -15.76
N VAL A 84 -4.10 0.43 -16.21
CA VAL A 84 -3.78 0.95 -17.55
C VAL A 84 -3.40 -0.19 -18.49
N GLU A 85 -2.64 -1.17 -17.98
CA GLU A 85 -2.16 -2.31 -18.79
C GLU A 85 -2.19 -3.61 -17.99
N GLY A 86 -2.82 -4.64 -18.56
CA GLY A 86 -2.57 -6.04 -18.21
C GLY A 86 -3.15 -6.57 -16.89
N GLY A 87 -4.13 -5.92 -16.24
CA GLY A 87 -4.62 -6.49 -14.97
C GLY A 87 -5.76 -5.77 -14.27
N LEU A 88 -5.77 -5.96 -12.95
CA LEU A 88 -6.69 -5.35 -11.98
C LEU A 88 -6.12 -4.03 -11.45
N GLY A 89 -7.01 -3.09 -11.14
CA GLY A 89 -6.63 -1.85 -10.45
C GLY A 89 -6.13 -2.12 -9.02
N GLN A 90 -5.50 -1.11 -8.44
CA GLN A 90 -5.06 -1.08 -7.06
C GLN A 90 -5.85 -0.04 -6.28
N ILE A 91 -5.91 -0.19 -4.96
CA ILE A 91 -6.39 0.89 -4.11
C ILE A 91 -5.35 2.01 -4.10
N SER A 92 -5.82 3.24 -4.33
CA SER A 92 -5.03 4.47 -4.17
C SER A 92 -5.38 5.17 -2.86
N ALA A 93 -4.43 5.90 -2.29
CA ALA A 93 -4.65 6.78 -1.16
C ALA A 93 -4.18 8.19 -1.49
N LYS A 94 -4.85 9.19 -0.94
CA LYS A 94 -4.48 10.59 -1.11
C LYS A 94 -3.31 10.91 -0.19
N VAL A 95 -2.28 11.57 -0.70
CA VAL A 95 -1.05 11.84 0.07
C VAL A 95 -0.63 13.29 -0.09
N TRP A 96 -0.09 13.87 0.98
CA TRP A 96 0.51 15.21 0.95
C TRP A 96 1.63 15.33 1.99
N GLY A 97 2.53 16.29 1.76
CA GLY A 97 3.53 16.70 2.73
C GLY A 97 3.09 17.95 3.51
N VAL A 98 3.52 18.06 4.76
CA VAL A 98 3.44 19.26 5.60
C VAL A 98 4.87 19.68 5.92
N GLU A 99 5.28 20.85 5.44
CA GLU A 99 6.63 21.36 5.60
C GLU A 99 7.01 21.47 7.09
N GLY A 100 8.14 20.88 7.47
CA GLY A 100 8.63 20.85 8.84
C GLY A 100 7.91 19.87 9.78
N ASP A 101 6.95 19.08 9.29
CA ASP A 101 6.21 18.11 10.09
C ASP A 101 6.31 16.68 9.52
N GLY A 102 5.78 16.42 8.32
CA GLY A 102 5.88 15.09 7.74
C GLY A 102 4.97 14.83 6.56
N VAL A 103 4.94 13.57 6.11
CA VAL A 103 4.08 13.08 5.03
C VAL A 103 2.87 12.39 5.64
N TYR A 104 1.70 12.66 5.06
CA TYR A 104 0.41 12.18 5.52
C TYR A 104 -0.34 11.47 4.39
N ALA A 105 -1.08 10.43 4.74
CA ALA A 105 -1.94 9.71 3.83
C ALA A 105 -3.38 9.64 4.37
N GLU A 106 -4.35 9.95 3.52
CA GLU A 106 -5.78 9.76 3.72
C GLU A 106 -6.23 8.56 2.87
N VAL A 107 -6.74 7.54 3.55
CA VAL A 107 -7.21 6.31 2.89
C VAL A 107 -8.69 6.41 2.54
N PRO A 108 -9.13 5.78 1.42
CA PRO A 108 -10.54 5.75 1.04
C PRO A 108 -11.42 5.13 2.13
N GLU A 109 -12.64 5.64 2.29
CA GLU A 109 -13.63 5.15 3.26
C GLU A 109 -13.86 3.64 3.13
N ALA A 110 -13.92 3.11 1.92
CA ALA A 110 -14.08 1.67 1.68
C ALA A 110 -12.97 0.81 2.32
N LEU A 111 -11.73 1.33 2.40
CA LEU A 111 -10.64 0.67 3.11
C LEU A 111 -10.77 0.83 4.61
N SER A 112 -11.25 2.00 5.07
CA SER A 112 -11.56 2.25 6.48
C SER A 112 -12.62 1.27 6.99
N ASP A 113 -13.72 1.09 6.25
CA ASP A 113 -14.79 0.16 6.59
C ASP A 113 -14.30 -1.29 6.63
N TRP A 114 -13.47 -1.67 5.65
CA TRP A 114 -12.85 -3.00 5.63
C TRP A 114 -11.90 -3.21 6.80
N ALA A 115 -11.11 -2.21 7.16
CA ALA A 115 -10.21 -2.26 8.29
C ALA A 115 -10.97 -2.32 9.62
N GLU A 116 -12.03 -1.53 9.78
CA GLU A 116 -12.89 -1.62 10.97
C GLU A 116 -13.50 -3.00 11.09
N TRP A 117 -14.03 -3.56 10.01
CA TRP A 117 -14.59 -4.91 10.01
C TRP A 117 -13.53 -5.95 10.38
N THR A 118 -12.35 -5.92 9.76
CA THR A 118 -11.27 -6.88 10.05
C THR A 118 -10.60 -6.69 11.40
N LEU A 119 -10.55 -5.48 11.95
CA LEU A 119 -9.97 -5.20 13.27
C LEU A 119 -10.95 -5.54 14.40
N VAL A 120 -12.24 -5.25 14.22
CA VAL A 120 -13.32 -5.72 15.10
C VAL A 120 -13.36 -7.25 15.06
N ASP A 121 -13.23 -7.86 13.89
CA ASP A 121 -13.15 -9.30 13.79
C ASP A 121 -11.84 -9.84 14.36
N ARG A 122 -10.67 -9.21 14.22
CA ARG A 122 -9.43 -9.65 14.91
C ARG A 122 -9.56 -9.73 16.43
N SER A 123 -10.39 -8.89 17.05
CA SER A 123 -10.72 -8.98 18.48
C SER A 123 -11.66 -10.16 18.83
N ASN A 124 -12.37 -10.71 17.84
CA ASN A 124 -13.22 -11.91 17.95
C ASN A 124 -12.51 -13.19 17.43
N VAL A 125 -11.84 -13.13 16.29
CA VAL A 125 -10.89 -14.09 15.69
C VAL A 125 -9.76 -14.43 16.66
N ALA A 126 -9.23 -13.50 17.45
CA ALA A 126 -8.24 -13.86 18.48
C ALA A 126 -8.79 -14.81 19.57
N LYS A 127 -10.12 -14.97 19.67
CA LYS A 127 -10.74 -15.96 20.56
C LYS A 127 -11.02 -17.30 19.86
N ASP A 128 -11.14 -17.32 18.53
CA ASP A 128 -11.55 -18.51 17.76
C ASP A 128 -10.53 -18.98 16.71
N VAL A 129 -9.37 -18.34 16.58
CA VAL A 129 -8.43 -18.60 15.47
C VAL A 129 -7.04 -18.96 15.99
N ASP A 130 -6.97 -20.20 16.50
CA ASP A 130 -5.81 -21.09 16.37
C ASP A 130 -5.58 -21.56 14.91
N SER A 131 -6.20 -20.91 13.92
CA SER A 131 -6.34 -21.42 12.55
C SER A 131 -6.06 -20.37 11.46
N PHE A 132 -4.98 -19.60 11.60
CA PHE A 132 -4.21 -19.16 10.43
C PHE A 132 -2.78 -19.70 10.55
N VAL A 133 -2.68 -21.02 10.48
CA VAL A 133 -1.42 -21.69 10.17
C VAL A 133 -1.14 -21.41 8.69
N PHE A 134 -0.22 -20.49 8.42
CA PHE A 134 0.49 -20.50 7.14
C PHE A 134 1.04 -21.93 6.97
N GLU A 135 0.74 -22.60 5.86
CA GLU A 135 1.46 -23.83 5.51
C GLU A 135 2.94 -23.47 5.37
N VAL A 136 3.70 -23.64 6.45
CA VAL A 136 5.15 -23.65 6.40
C VAL A 136 5.52 -24.81 5.50
N PRO A 137 6.20 -24.59 4.36
CA PRO A 137 6.66 -25.67 3.50
C PRO A 137 7.40 -26.69 4.36
N LYS A 138 7.04 -27.98 4.24
CA LYS A 138 7.65 -29.06 5.02
C LYS A 138 9.18 -28.94 4.93
N GLY A 139 9.82 -28.56 6.04
CA GLY A 139 11.28 -28.52 6.14
C GLY A 139 11.87 -27.31 6.88
N ILE A 140 11.14 -26.21 7.07
CA ILE A 140 11.65 -25.05 7.82
C ILE A 140 11.26 -25.18 9.30
N ARG A 141 12.24 -25.27 10.19
CA ARG A 141 11.96 -25.29 11.63
C ARG A 141 11.86 -23.86 12.12
N ARG A 142 10.98 -23.62 13.10
CA ARG A 142 10.74 -22.30 13.72
C ARG A 142 12.02 -21.68 14.32
N GLU A 143 12.96 -22.52 14.71
CA GLU A 143 14.27 -22.17 15.26
C GLU A 143 15.25 -21.63 14.20
N ASP A 144 14.98 -21.83 12.91
CA ASP A 144 15.78 -21.28 11.79
C ASP A 144 15.31 -19.86 11.37
N LEU A 145 14.25 -19.34 11.99
CA LEU A 145 13.60 -18.05 11.67
C LEU A 145 13.78 -16.98 12.76
N LEU A 146 14.59 -17.24 13.79
CA LEU A 146 14.93 -16.31 14.88
C LEU A 146 16.41 -15.94 14.85
#